data_AF-G3JM70-F1
#
_entry.id   AF-G3JM70-F1
#
_cell.length_a   1.000
_cell.length_b   1.000
_cell.length_c   1.000
_cell.angle_alpha   90.00
_cell.angle_beta   90.00
_cell.angle_gamma   90.00
#
_symmetry.space_group_name_H-M   'P 1'
#
loop_
_entity.id
_entity.type
_entity.pdbx_description
1 polymer ?
#
loop_
_entity_poly.entity_id
_entity_poly.type
_entity_poly.pdbx_seq_one_letter_code
_entity_poly.pdbx_strand_id
1 'polypeptide(L)'
;MCGASLASKSGPVLASAPAPDSDRTESPGPMLDRNSASGPINLEAVEGVKISFRGGGEKIFYERFKGSMTQRKWLLQNAPPPPKGRPRDGSVSGTEADADYSERRAKTAGIAGLEQLGLSRHKNNELLIGSAFEDLEALMASAKEVIALAERFSLQKGSGNGSFSAEENAILAESASQLGLVTTKDMVGGGGGSESLYLSELARNLAEFLTDDTRSVLKKAGGILTLVDLWAMFNRARGGVELVSPLDFEKAARLWESLKLPVRLRTFRSGVMVVQGRDRTDETTVKALLSWLQDLHEFPPERDVLWDWRMFGLGVTAQEAAERFGWSLGVAEEELLMAEEHGALCREEGLEGLKFWKNYIGSASIEKEAEDPIITRLRNAALI
;
A
#
# COMPACT_ATOMS: atom_id res chain seq x y z
N MET A 1 -10.02 -33.97 3.47
CA MET A 1 -9.55 -35.18 4.17
C MET A 1 -8.05 -35.04 4.35
N CYS A 2 -7.57 -34.85 5.58
CA CYS A 2 -6.16 -34.93 5.94
C CYS A 2 -6.11 -35.60 7.32
N GLY A 3 -5.68 -36.86 7.34
CA GLY A 3 -5.47 -37.63 8.56
C GLY A 3 -4.04 -37.43 9.06
N ALA A 4 -3.90 -37.14 10.34
CA ALA A 4 -2.65 -37.31 11.07
C ALA A 4 -2.95 -38.17 12.29
N SER A 5 -2.28 -39.32 12.39
CA SER A 5 -2.45 -40.31 13.46
C SER A 5 -1.67 -39.87 14.70
N LEU A 6 -2.30 -39.95 15.88
CA LEU A 6 -1.68 -39.60 17.16
C LEU A 6 -0.90 -40.80 17.71
N ALA A 7 0.40 -40.63 17.93
CA ALA A 7 1.25 -41.60 18.60
C ALA A 7 1.00 -41.60 20.12
N SER A 8 0.56 -42.73 20.66
CA SER A 8 0.43 -42.95 22.10
C SER A 8 1.80 -43.33 22.70
N LYS A 9 2.28 -42.55 23.68
CA LYS A 9 3.37 -42.98 24.56
C LYS A 9 2.78 -43.51 25.87
N SER A 10 3.07 -44.79 26.14
CA SER A 10 2.78 -45.49 27.39
C SER A 10 3.74 -45.02 28.49
N GLY A 11 3.20 -44.44 29.56
CA GLY A 11 3.89 -44.25 30.84
C GLY A 11 3.37 -45.28 31.86
N PRO A 12 4.18 -45.71 32.84
CA PRO A 12 3.82 -46.79 33.74
C PRO A 12 2.85 -46.36 34.84
N VAL A 13 2.11 -47.37 35.29
CA VAL A 13 0.97 -47.38 36.21
C VAL A 13 1.40 -47.20 37.68
N LEU A 14 0.73 -46.33 38.45
CA LEU A 14 0.03 -46.61 39.74
C LEU A 14 -0.22 -45.31 40.55
N ALA A 15 -1.49 -44.98 40.79
CA ALA A 15 -2.11 -44.92 42.12
C ALA A 15 -3.53 -44.30 42.11
N SER A 16 -4.51 -45.10 42.56
CA SER A 16 -5.82 -44.79 43.17
C SER A 16 -6.85 -43.88 42.45
N ALA A 17 -8.00 -44.49 42.14
CA ALA A 17 -9.25 -43.90 41.63
C ALA A 17 -9.97 -42.96 42.64
N PRO A 18 -11.01 -42.21 42.23
CA PRO A 18 -12.35 -42.80 42.08
C PRO A 18 -13.06 -42.48 40.75
N ALA A 19 -14.19 -43.18 40.56
CA ALA A 19 -15.09 -43.22 39.41
C ALA A 19 -15.63 -41.84 38.93
N PRO A 20 -16.19 -41.74 37.70
CA PRO A 20 -16.48 -40.46 37.08
C PRO A 20 -17.79 -39.88 37.62
N ASP A 21 -17.72 -38.71 38.24
CA ASP A 21 -18.89 -37.85 38.35
C ASP A 21 -19.26 -37.36 36.94
N SER A 22 -20.35 -37.91 36.45
CA SER A 22 -21.11 -37.43 35.30
C SER A 22 -21.75 -36.09 35.65
N ASP A 23 -20.99 -35.00 35.54
CA ASP A 23 -21.50 -33.65 35.22
C ASP A 23 -20.34 -32.63 35.20
N ARG A 24 -19.54 -32.68 34.13
CA ARG A 24 -18.69 -31.54 33.76
C ARG A 24 -19.31 -30.84 32.55
N THR A 25 -20.08 -29.80 32.81
CA THR A 25 -20.66 -28.88 31.80
C THR A 25 -19.64 -27.96 31.14
N GLU A 26 -18.37 -28.00 31.55
CA GLU A 26 -17.34 -27.11 31.03
C GLU A 26 -16.66 -27.67 29.76
N SER A 27 -16.48 -26.78 28.78
CA SER A 27 -15.75 -27.05 27.53
C SER A 27 -14.23 -27.02 27.81
N PRO A 28 -13.39 -27.90 27.22
CA PRO A 28 -11.95 -27.84 27.41
C PRO A 28 -11.39 -26.68 26.56
N GLY A 29 -11.44 -25.47 27.11
CA GLY A 29 -10.72 -24.31 26.61
C GLY A 29 -9.28 -24.28 27.14
N PRO A 30 -8.34 -23.61 26.46
CA PRO A 30 -7.04 -23.33 27.05
C PRO A 30 -7.26 -22.46 28.30
N MET A 31 -6.82 -22.93 29.46
CA MET A 31 -6.82 -22.11 30.67
C MET A 31 -5.68 -21.10 30.56
N LEU A 32 -6.00 -19.81 30.62
CA LEU A 32 -5.00 -18.77 30.82
C LEU A 32 -4.47 -18.93 32.25
N ASP A 33 -3.19 -19.29 32.39
CA ASP A 33 -2.51 -19.37 33.68
C ASP A 33 -2.58 -18.01 34.38
N ARG A 34 -3.40 -17.93 35.43
CA ARG A 34 -3.64 -16.71 36.21
C ARG A 34 -2.52 -16.40 37.22
N ASN A 35 -1.28 -16.79 36.91
CA ASN A 35 -0.10 -16.56 37.75
C ASN A 35 0.89 -15.55 37.19
N SER A 36 0.60 -14.90 36.06
CA SER A 36 1.44 -13.81 35.53
C SER A 36 0.81 -12.45 35.79
N ALA A 37 0.53 -12.15 37.06
CA ALA A 37 0.13 -10.81 37.49
C ALA A 37 1.38 -9.98 37.86
N SER A 38 2.10 -9.48 36.85
CA SER A 38 2.78 -8.16 36.87
C SER A 38 3.56 -7.95 35.57
N GLY A 39 3.01 -7.16 34.64
CA GLY A 39 3.71 -6.73 33.43
C GLY A 39 2.79 -5.92 32.52
N PRO A 40 3.30 -4.93 31.77
CA PRO A 40 2.49 -4.01 31.00
C PRO A 40 1.69 -4.77 29.93
N ILE A 41 0.48 -4.28 29.69
CA ILE A 41 -0.53 -4.83 28.78
C ILE A 41 0.13 -5.27 27.47
N ASN A 42 0.22 -6.58 27.27
CA ASN A 42 0.79 -7.18 26.07
C ASN A 42 -0.24 -7.06 24.93
N LEU A 43 0.02 -6.15 23.99
CA LEU A 43 -0.82 -5.85 22.82
C LEU A 43 -0.76 -6.94 21.73
N GLU A 44 -0.03 -8.04 21.95
CA GLU A 44 0.08 -9.17 21.01
C GLU A 44 -0.77 -10.40 21.41
N ALA A 45 -1.72 -10.26 22.35
CA ALA A 45 -2.77 -11.25 22.49
C ALA A 45 -3.74 -11.09 21.31
N VAL A 46 -3.56 -11.87 20.24
CA VAL A 46 -4.55 -12.02 19.17
C VAL A 46 -5.89 -12.26 19.86
N GLU A 47 -6.82 -11.29 19.75
CA GLU A 47 -8.19 -11.36 20.25
C GLU A 47 -8.95 -12.43 19.43
N GLY A 48 -8.61 -13.69 19.68
CA GLY A 48 -9.11 -14.85 18.98
C GLY A 48 -10.23 -15.48 19.77
N VAL A 49 -11.45 -15.47 19.22
CA VAL A 49 -12.56 -16.23 19.78
C VAL A 49 -12.49 -17.66 19.27
N LYS A 50 -12.22 -18.63 20.15
CA LYS A 50 -12.29 -20.06 19.83
C LYS A 50 -13.71 -20.59 20.01
N ILE A 51 -14.30 -21.12 18.94
CA ILE A 51 -15.64 -21.73 18.94
C ILE A 51 -15.49 -23.25 18.80
N SER A 52 -16.06 -24.02 19.73
CA SER A 52 -16.01 -25.48 19.74
C SER A 52 -17.40 -26.10 19.75
N PHE A 53 -17.62 -27.15 18.94
CA PHE A 53 -18.90 -27.84 18.79
C PHE A 53 -18.83 -29.22 19.45
N ARG A 54 -19.81 -29.55 20.30
CA ARG A 54 -19.88 -30.85 21.02
C ARG A 54 -20.89 -31.85 20.47
N GLY A 55 -21.59 -31.51 19.38
CA GLY A 55 -22.66 -32.34 18.81
C GLY A 55 -22.75 -32.28 17.28
N GLY A 56 -21.63 -32.00 16.60
CA GLY A 56 -21.61 -31.69 15.17
C GLY A 56 -22.18 -30.30 14.87
N GLY A 57 -22.32 -29.99 13.57
CA GLY A 57 -22.75 -28.67 13.10
C GLY A 57 -21.62 -27.72 12.73
N GLU A 58 -20.35 -28.13 12.92
CA GLU A 58 -19.20 -27.27 12.60
C GLU A 58 -19.15 -26.92 11.11
N LYS A 59 -19.55 -27.86 10.22
CA LYS A 59 -19.56 -27.64 8.77
C LYS A 59 -20.59 -26.60 8.34
N ILE A 60 -21.81 -26.70 8.88
CA ILE A 60 -22.91 -25.77 8.58
C ILE A 60 -22.57 -24.39 9.13
N PHE A 61 -22.07 -24.33 10.37
CA PHE A 61 -21.59 -23.07 10.95
C PHE A 61 -20.47 -22.46 10.11
N TYR A 62 -19.46 -23.25 9.72
CA TYR A 62 -18.34 -22.76 8.93
C TYR A 62 -18.79 -22.23 7.57
N GLU A 63 -19.71 -22.91 6.89
CA GLU A 63 -20.26 -22.46 5.61
C GLU A 63 -21.02 -21.12 5.76
N ARG A 64 -21.89 -21.02 6.76
CA ARG A 64 -22.67 -19.80 7.05
C ARG A 64 -21.78 -18.66 7.53
N PHE A 65 -20.78 -18.95 8.35
CA PHE A 65 -19.81 -17.98 8.86
C PHE A 65 -18.96 -17.44 7.72
N LYS A 66 -18.44 -18.32 6.84
CA LYS A 66 -17.72 -17.92 5.64
C LYS A 66 -18.59 -17.02 4.75
N GLY A 67 -19.83 -17.41 4.49
CA GLY A 67 -20.78 -16.59 3.74
C GLY A 67 -21.02 -15.21 4.37
N SER A 68 -21.16 -15.15 5.69
CA SER A 68 -21.33 -13.90 6.43
C SER A 68 -20.07 -13.03 6.37
N MET A 69 -18.89 -13.63 6.52
CA MET A 69 -17.59 -12.96 6.44
C MET A 69 -17.30 -12.39 5.04
N THR A 70 -17.77 -13.05 3.98
CA THR A 70 -17.72 -12.51 2.62
C THR A 70 -18.70 -11.35 2.45
N GLN A 71 -19.91 -11.44 3.00
CA GLN A 71 -20.94 -10.40 2.88
C GLN A 71 -20.64 -9.15 3.73
N ARG A 72 -19.84 -9.27 4.81
CA ARG A 72 -19.41 -8.18 5.69
C ARG A 72 -20.53 -7.24 6.16
N LYS A 73 -21.75 -7.77 6.35
CA LYS A 73 -22.95 -6.97 6.65
C LYS A 73 -22.87 -6.17 7.93
N TRP A 74 -22.03 -6.55 8.89
CA TRP A 74 -21.79 -5.77 10.11
C TRP A 74 -21.15 -4.40 9.82
N LEU A 75 -20.47 -4.24 8.68
CA LEU A 75 -19.96 -2.94 8.22
C LEU A 75 -21.08 -1.99 7.74
N LEU A 76 -22.29 -2.52 7.49
CA LEU A 76 -23.46 -1.74 7.08
C LEU A 76 -24.29 -1.25 8.27
N GLN A 77 -23.90 -1.50 9.53
CA GLN A 77 -24.66 -1.01 10.69
C GLN A 77 -24.71 0.52 10.79
N ASN A 78 -23.77 1.23 10.13
CA ASN A 78 -23.77 2.69 10.00
C ASN A 78 -24.29 3.17 8.64
N ALA A 79 -24.78 2.26 7.77
CA ALA A 79 -25.38 2.65 6.51
C ALA A 79 -26.83 3.07 6.74
N PRO A 80 -27.33 4.12 6.04
CA PRO A 80 -28.74 4.48 6.08
C PRO A 80 -29.62 3.26 5.78
N PRO A 81 -30.77 3.11 6.44
CA PRO A 81 -31.62 1.94 6.29
C PRO A 81 -31.98 1.75 4.81
N PRO A 82 -31.85 0.52 4.25
CA PRO A 82 -32.28 0.28 2.89
C PRO A 82 -33.78 0.61 2.76
N PRO A 83 -34.21 1.22 1.64
CA PRO A 83 -35.61 1.55 1.43
C PRO A 83 -36.46 0.29 1.61
N LYS A 84 -37.55 0.42 2.38
CA LYS A 84 -38.49 -0.67 2.68
C LYS A 84 -39.08 -1.22 1.38
N GLY A 85 -38.41 -2.17 0.76
CA GLY A 85 -38.99 -3.03 -0.26
C GLY A 85 -40.07 -3.89 0.40
N ARG A 86 -41.32 -3.74 -0.07
CA ARG A 86 -42.43 -4.64 0.30
C ARG A 86 -42.05 -6.11 -0.02
N PRO A 87 -42.57 -7.09 0.74
CA PRO A 87 -42.08 -8.45 0.70
C PRO A 87 -42.16 -9.06 -0.71
N ARG A 88 -41.02 -9.59 -1.15
CA ARG A 88 -40.87 -10.47 -2.31
C ARG A 88 -41.55 -11.79 -1.97
N ASP A 89 -42.78 -11.95 -2.45
CA ASP A 89 -43.54 -13.17 -2.34
C ASP A 89 -42.99 -14.23 -3.32
N GLY A 90 -42.17 -15.16 -2.80
CA GLY A 90 -41.52 -16.19 -3.60
C GLY A 90 -40.42 -16.97 -2.87
N SER A 91 -40.79 -17.69 -1.82
CA SER A 91 -40.16 -18.97 -1.44
C SER A 91 -41.33 -19.96 -1.33
N VAL A 92 -41.31 -21.14 -1.94
CA VAL A 92 -40.70 -22.35 -1.37
C VAL A 92 -40.54 -23.41 -2.47
N SER A 93 -39.52 -24.26 -2.35
CA SER A 93 -39.63 -25.67 -2.76
C SER A 93 -39.37 -26.58 -1.55
N GLY A 94 -40.28 -27.54 -1.37
CA GLY A 94 -40.30 -28.63 -0.37
C GLY A 94 -40.86 -28.20 0.98
N THR A 95 -42.00 -28.67 1.52
CA THR A 95 -42.63 -29.99 1.43
C THR A 95 -44.06 -29.92 2.02
N GLU A 96 -44.98 -30.67 1.43
CA GLU A 96 -46.24 -31.26 1.94
C GLU A 96 -47.11 -30.50 2.97
N ALA A 97 -48.30 -30.07 2.54
CA ALA A 97 -49.61 -30.48 3.12
C ALA A 97 -50.77 -29.69 2.48
N ASP A 98 -51.82 -30.44 2.15
CA ASP A 98 -53.26 -30.15 2.05
C ASP A 98 -53.88 -28.74 1.93
N ALA A 99 -55.01 -28.76 1.22
CA ALA A 99 -56.16 -27.86 1.28
C ALA A 99 -56.05 -26.43 0.70
N ASP A 100 -56.45 -26.34 -0.57
CA ASP A 100 -57.55 -25.50 -1.08
C ASP A 100 -57.72 -24.11 -0.44
N TYR A 101 -57.23 -23.06 -1.12
CA TYR A 101 -58.01 -21.87 -1.42
C TYR A 101 -57.42 -21.18 -2.66
N SER A 102 -58.29 -21.01 -3.64
CA SER A 102 -58.01 -20.49 -4.97
C SER A 102 -57.90 -18.97 -4.97
N GLU A 103 -56.68 -18.44 -4.94
CA GLU A 103 -56.40 -17.13 -5.53
C GLU A 103 -55.65 -17.31 -6.84
N ARG A 104 -56.39 -17.07 -7.93
CA ARG A 104 -55.88 -17.09 -9.30
C ARG A 104 -54.79 -16.02 -9.44
N ARG A 105 -53.54 -16.41 -9.24
CA ARG A 105 -52.39 -15.67 -9.75
C ARG A 105 -52.47 -15.75 -11.27
N ALA A 106 -53.13 -14.76 -11.88
CA ALA A 106 -53.17 -14.62 -13.33
C ALA A 106 -51.72 -14.51 -13.83
N LYS A 107 -51.20 -15.62 -14.34
CA LYS A 107 -49.98 -15.64 -15.13
C LYS A 107 -50.32 -14.94 -16.44
N THR A 108 -50.20 -13.62 -16.48
CA THR A 108 -50.26 -12.84 -17.72
C THR A 108 -48.99 -13.11 -18.52
N ALA A 109 -48.89 -14.32 -19.07
CA ALA A 109 -47.84 -14.72 -19.98
C ALA A 109 -48.23 -14.22 -21.38
N GLY A 110 -47.58 -13.15 -21.83
CA GLY A 110 -47.80 -12.52 -23.13
C GLY A 110 -47.03 -11.20 -23.24
N ILE A 111 -46.89 -10.69 -24.47
CA ILE A 111 -46.11 -9.47 -24.79
C ILE A 111 -46.59 -8.26 -23.96
N ALA A 112 -47.90 -8.18 -23.69
CA ALA A 112 -48.51 -7.17 -22.81
C ALA A 112 -48.06 -7.26 -21.34
N GLY A 113 -47.78 -8.47 -20.84
CA GLY A 113 -47.23 -8.66 -19.49
C GLY A 113 -45.76 -8.22 -19.40
N LEU A 114 -44.99 -8.42 -20.48
CA LEU A 114 -43.63 -7.92 -20.59
C LEU A 114 -43.58 -6.39 -20.70
N GLU A 115 -44.52 -5.80 -21.44
CA GLU A 115 -44.70 -4.34 -21.56
C GLU A 115 -45.06 -3.70 -20.21
N GLN A 116 -46.00 -4.28 -19.47
CA GLN A 116 -46.36 -3.82 -18.12
C GLN A 116 -45.19 -3.97 -17.13
N LEU A 117 -44.38 -5.03 -17.27
CA LEU A 117 -43.17 -5.22 -16.48
C LEU A 117 -42.09 -4.18 -16.85
N GLY A 118 -41.95 -3.84 -18.14
CA GLY A 118 -41.09 -2.75 -18.61
C GLY A 118 -41.52 -1.39 -18.04
N LEU A 119 -42.80 -1.04 -18.17
CA LEU A 119 -43.36 0.21 -17.67
C LEU A 119 -43.24 0.35 -16.15
N SER A 120 -43.49 -0.73 -15.41
CA SER A 120 -43.33 -0.73 -13.95
C SER A 120 -41.86 -0.59 -13.53
N ARG A 121 -40.92 -1.18 -14.28
CA ARG A 121 -39.49 -1.00 -14.05
C ARG A 121 -39.05 0.44 -14.33
N HIS A 122 -39.53 1.05 -15.41
CA HIS A 122 -39.28 2.45 -15.72
C HIS A 122 -39.80 3.37 -14.62
N LYS A 123 -41.05 3.16 -14.17
CA LYS A 123 -41.65 3.95 -13.09
C LYS A 123 -40.92 3.78 -11.76
N ASN A 124 -40.47 2.57 -11.44
CA ASN A 124 -39.68 2.34 -10.24
C ASN A 124 -38.30 3.01 -10.32
N ASN A 125 -37.66 2.99 -11.50
CA ASN A 125 -36.38 3.66 -11.70
C ASN A 125 -36.54 5.19 -11.63
N GLU A 126 -37.63 5.74 -12.18
CA GLU A 126 -37.96 7.17 -12.10
C GLU A 126 -38.17 7.62 -10.65
N LEU A 127 -38.88 6.85 -9.83
CA LEU A 127 -39.07 7.14 -8.40
C LEU A 127 -37.75 7.03 -7.61
N LEU A 128 -36.93 6.01 -7.90
CA LEU A 128 -35.61 5.86 -7.27
C LEU A 128 -34.68 7.01 -7.62
N ILE A 129 -34.68 7.45 -8.88
CA ILE A 129 -33.89 8.59 -9.34
C ILE A 129 -34.42 9.89 -8.72
N GLY A 130 -35.74 10.10 -8.68
CA GLY A 130 -36.35 11.27 -8.08
C GLY A 130 -36.02 11.42 -6.59
N SER A 131 -36.18 10.34 -5.82
CA SER A 131 -35.81 10.34 -4.39
C SER A 131 -34.32 10.55 -4.15
N ALA A 132 -33.44 9.96 -4.98
CA ALA A 132 -32.00 10.18 -4.86
C ALA A 132 -31.59 11.64 -5.13
N PHE A 133 -32.29 12.34 -6.02
CA PHE A 133 -32.04 13.77 -6.27
C PHE A 133 -32.56 14.67 -5.16
N GLU A 134 -33.72 14.34 -4.57
CA GLU A 134 -34.24 15.05 -3.40
C GLU A 134 -33.29 14.92 -2.19
N ASP A 135 -32.78 13.71 -1.95
CA ASP A 135 -31.79 13.47 -0.90
C ASP A 135 -30.46 14.20 -1.18
N LEU A 136 -30.01 14.25 -2.45
CA LEU A 136 -28.83 15.01 -2.84
C LEU A 136 -29.04 16.51 -2.60
N GLU A 137 -30.22 17.05 -2.93
CA GLU A 137 -30.55 18.46 -2.72
C GLU A 137 -30.56 18.82 -1.23
N ALA A 138 -31.15 17.97 -0.39
CA ALA A 138 -31.08 18.11 1.07
C ALA A 138 -29.63 18.06 1.59
N LEU A 139 -28.81 17.15 1.06
CA LEU A 139 -27.39 17.06 1.39
C LEU A 139 -26.61 18.31 0.93
N MET A 140 -26.89 18.84 -0.25
CA MET A 140 -26.28 20.08 -0.74
C MET A 140 -26.70 21.31 0.07
N ALA A 141 -27.96 21.36 0.52
CA ALA A 141 -28.44 22.42 1.40
C ALA A 141 -27.72 22.39 2.76
N SER A 142 -27.62 21.20 3.38
CA SER A 142 -26.88 21.05 4.65
C SER A 142 -25.38 21.34 4.49
N ALA A 143 -24.76 20.94 3.39
CA ALA A 143 -23.35 21.25 3.10
C ALA A 143 -23.13 22.76 2.94
N LYS A 144 -24.04 23.50 2.30
CA LYS A 144 -23.97 24.97 2.20
C LYS A 144 -24.05 25.65 3.57
N GLU A 145 -24.90 25.16 4.46
CA GLU A 145 -24.98 25.67 5.84
C GLU A 145 -23.67 25.45 6.60
N VAL A 146 -23.05 24.27 6.46
CA VAL A 146 -21.76 23.94 7.07
C VAL A 146 -20.64 24.82 6.50
N ILE A 147 -20.62 25.08 5.18
CA ILE A 147 -19.62 25.97 4.54
C ILE A 147 -19.81 27.41 5.01
N ALA A 148 -21.04 27.94 5.03
CA ALA A 148 -21.32 29.29 5.52
C ALA A 148 -20.93 29.44 7.01
N LEU A 149 -21.10 28.36 7.78
CA LEU A 149 -20.67 28.27 9.17
C LEU A 149 -19.13 28.27 9.29
N ALA A 150 -18.41 27.59 8.40
CA ALA A 150 -16.95 27.64 8.36
C ALA A 150 -16.42 29.03 7.94
N GLU A 151 -17.06 29.67 6.96
CA GLU A 151 -16.70 31.01 6.47
C GLU A 151 -16.90 32.09 7.55
N ARG A 152 -18.02 32.07 8.29
CA ARG A 152 -18.23 33.02 9.41
C ARG A 152 -17.18 32.85 10.50
N PHE A 153 -16.75 31.61 10.79
CA PHE A 153 -15.67 31.37 11.76
C PHE A 153 -14.31 31.85 11.24
N SER A 154 -14.04 31.68 9.94
CA SER A 154 -12.81 32.18 9.32
C SER A 154 -12.77 33.72 9.30
N LEU A 155 -13.89 34.38 8.98
CA LEU A 155 -14.00 35.85 8.98
C LEU A 155 -13.91 36.44 10.38
N GLN A 156 -14.52 35.78 11.37
CA GLN A 156 -14.42 36.21 12.78
C GLN A 156 -13.00 36.11 13.32
N LYS A 157 -12.18 35.16 12.83
CA LYS A 157 -10.75 35.07 13.16
C LYS A 157 -9.89 36.10 12.40
N GLY A 158 -10.35 36.61 11.25
CA GLY A 158 -9.62 37.58 10.43
C GLY A 158 -9.89 39.06 10.77
N SER A 159 -10.90 39.38 11.60
CA SER A 159 -11.37 40.76 11.79
C SER A 159 -10.92 41.46 13.09
N GLY A 160 -10.04 40.85 13.90
CA GLY A 160 -9.56 41.44 15.15
C GLY A 160 -8.04 41.41 15.27
N ASN A 161 -7.40 42.57 15.15
CA ASN A 161 -6.00 42.78 15.57
C ASN A 161 -5.93 42.73 17.11
N GLY A 162 -5.98 41.52 17.68
CA GLY A 162 -5.89 41.27 19.10
C GLY A 162 -5.90 39.78 19.38
N SER A 163 -4.80 39.27 19.93
CA SER A 163 -4.71 37.94 20.52
C SER A 163 -5.91 37.67 21.43
N PHE A 164 -6.68 36.61 21.18
CA PHE A 164 -7.65 36.10 22.15
C PHE A 164 -6.93 35.76 23.46
N SER A 165 -7.58 35.98 24.61
CA SER A 165 -7.14 35.41 25.88
C SER A 165 -7.17 33.87 25.77
N ALA A 166 -6.22 33.19 26.41
CA ALA A 166 -6.12 31.73 26.39
C ALA A 166 -7.42 31.04 26.85
N GLU A 167 -8.20 31.70 27.71
CA GLU A 167 -9.50 31.21 28.20
C GLU A 167 -10.62 31.28 27.17
N GLU A 168 -10.70 32.34 26.35
CA GLU A 168 -11.71 32.44 25.29
C GLU A 168 -11.44 31.41 24.17
N ASN A 169 -10.16 31.18 23.86
CA ASN A 169 -9.75 30.10 22.95
C ASN A 169 -10.07 28.71 23.51
N ALA A 170 -10.06 28.53 24.83
CA ALA A 170 -10.42 27.25 25.48
C ALA A 170 -11.93 27.00 25.42
N ILE A 171 -12.76 28.02 25.71
CA ILE A 171 -14.23 27.92 25.66
C ILE A 171 -14.71 27.71 24.22
N LEU A 172 -14.06 28.35 23.24
CA LEU A 172 -14.33 28.14 21.81
C LEU A 172 -13.91 26.74 21.35
N ALA A 173 -12.77 26.23 21.82
CA ALA A 173 -12.33 24.86 21.54
C ALA A 173 -13.25 23.81 22.19
N GLU A 174 -13.75 24.08 23.40
CA GLU A 174 -14.70 23.22 24.10
C GLU A 174 -16.05 23.19 23.39
N SER A 175 -16.55 24.35 22.97
CA SER A 175 -17.79 24.47 22.18
C SER A 175 -17.67 23.81 20.81
N ALA A 176 -16.52 23.94 20.14
CA ALA A 176 -16.23 23.21 18.89
C ALA A 176 -16.10 21.69 19.12
N SER A 177 -15.59 21.27 20.28
CA SER A 177 -15.49 19.85 20.62
C SER A 177 -16.84 19.19 20.88
N GLN A 178 -17.76 19.90 21.53
CA GLN A 178 -19.14 19.45 21.77
C GLN A 178 -19.96 19.35 20.48
N LEU A 179 -19.59 20.13 19.46
CA LEU A 179 -20.19 20.06 18.11
C LEU A 179 -19.49 19.05 17.19
N GLY A 180 -18.51 18.28 17.67
CA GLY A 180 -17.78 17.30 16.86
C GLY A 180 -16.80 17.92 15.84
N LEU A 181 -16.52 19.23 15.96
CA LEU A 181 -15.63 20.01 15.09
C LEU A 181 -14.17 20.00 15.57
N VAL A 182 -13.76 18.99 16.35
CA VAL A 182 -12.44 18.86 17.02
C VAL A 182 -11.25 18.95 16.04
N THR A 183 -11.46 18.73 14.74
CA THR A 183 -10.43 18.92 13.73
C THR A 183 -10.01 20.38 13.55
N THR A 184 -10.75 21.36 14.08
CA THR A 184 -10.62 22.78 13.69
C THR A 184 -9.61 23.64 14.46
N LYS A 185 -9.01 23.14 15.55
CA LYS A 185 -8.08 23.97 16.37
C LYS A 185 -6.83 24.42 15.59
N ASP A 186 -6.36 23.62 14.65
CA ASP A 186 -5.29 23.97 13.69
C ASP A 186 -5.80 24.34 12.28
N MET A 187 -7.12 24.38 12.05
CA MET A 187 -7.70 24.61 10.71
C MET A 187 -7.74 26.07 10.25
N VAL A 188 -7.47 27.04 11.12
CA VAL A 188 -7.75 28.46 10.81
C VAL A 188 -6.52 29.35 11.06
N GLY A 189 -5.31 28.86 10.86
CA GLY A 189 -4.18 29.74 10.51
C GLY A 189 -4.24 29.93 9.00
N GLY A 190 -4.42 31.17 8.51
CA GLY A 190 -4.73 31.46 7.11
C GLY A 190 -3.92 30.64 6.10
N GLY A 191 -4.60 29.79 5.33
CA GLY A 191 -4.06 28.99 4.23
C GLY A 191 -3.72 27.53 4.60
N GLY A 192 -4.63 26.59 4.32
CA GLY A 192 -4.25 25.18 4.10
C GLY A 192 -3.85 24.34 5.32
N GLY A 193 -4.22 24.71 6.55
CA GLY A 193 -3.82 23.96 7.76
C GLY A 193 -4.28 22.50 7.82
N SER A 194 -5.54 22.18 7.46
CA SER A 194 -6.04 20.80 7.45
C SER A 194 -5.38 19.92 6.38
N GLU A 195 -5.23 20.47 5.18
CA GLU A 195 -4.55 19.78 4.06
C GLU A 195 -3.07 19.58 4.39
N SER A 196 -2.40 20.58 4.97
CA SER A 196 -1.00 20.48 5.38
C SER A 196 -0.78 19.44 6.47
N LEU A 197 -1.65 19.40 7.50
CA LEU A 197 -1.58 18.37 8.54
C LEU A 197 -1.84 16.98 7.97
N TYR A 198 -2.91 16.81 7.20
CA TYR A 198 -3.22 15.55 6.52
C TYR A 198 -2.05 15.06 5.67
N LEU A 199 -1.47 15.93 4.82
CA LEU A 199 -0.33 15.59 3.98
C LEU A 199 0.92 15.29 4.80
N SER A 200 1.12 15.96 5.94
CA SER A 200 2.27 15.69 6.83
C SER A 200 2.14 14.33 7.54
N GLU A 201 0.95 13.97 8.00
CA GLU A 201 0.67 12.66 8.58
C GLU A 201 0.74 11.56 7.52
N LEU A 202 0.20 11.81 6.33
CA LEU A 202 0.35 10.91 5.20
C LEU A 202 1.83 10.70 4.87
N ALA A 203 2.63 11.77 4.82
CA ALA A 203 4.07 11.67 4.55
C ALA A 203 4.80 10.79 5.57
N ARG A 204 4.50 10.94 6.86
CA ARG A 204 5.04 10.08 7.94
C ARG A 204 4.62 8.62 7.79
N ASN A 205 3.32 8.38 7.56
CA ASN A 205 2.79 7.03 7.34
C ASN A 205 3.42 6.33 6.13
N LEU A 206 3.67 7.07 5.05
CA LEU A 206 4.34 6.53 3.86
C LEU A 206 5.81 6.20 4.13
N ALA A 207 6.51 7.06 4.86
CA ALA A 207 7.89 6.79 5.27
C ALA A 207 7.96 5.55 6.18
N GLU A 208 7.06 5.44 7.15
CA GLU A 208 6.94 4.28 8.04
C GLU A 208 6.70 2.99 7.23
N PHE A 209 5.75 3.01 6.29
CA PHE A 209 5.46 1.87 5.42
C PHE A 209 6.67 1.42 4.59
N LEU A 210 7.50 2.36 4.15
CA LEU A 210 8.74 2.06 3.40
C LEU A 210 9.85 1.51 4.30
N THR A 211 9.96 2.03 5.52
CA THR A 211 11.00 1.65 6.50
C THR A 211 10.64 0.42 7.33
N ASP A 212 9.38 -0.03 7.29
CA ASP A 212 8.91 -1.22 7.99
C ASP A 212 9.74 -2.44 7.59
N ASP A 213 10.60 -2.88 8.50
CA ASP A 213 11.52 -4.00 8.31
C ASP A 213 10.79 -5.32 8.02
N THR A 214 9.56 -5.47 8.50
CA THR A 214 8.77 -6.69 8.27
C THR A 214 8.38 -6.83 6.79
N ARG A 215 8.10 -5.71 6.12
CA ARG A 215 7.72 -5.67 4.71
C ARG A 215 8.95 -5.56 3.82
N SER A 216 10.00 -4.88 4.30
CA SER A 216 11.27 -4.69 3.61
C SER A 216 11.04 -4.23 2.15
N VAL A 217 10.07 -3.33 1.94
CA VAL A 217 9.59 -2.95 0.59
C VAL A 217 10.74 -2.39 -0.24
N LEU A 218 11.49 -1.45 0.34
CA LEU A 218 12.61 -0.81 -0.33
C LEU A 218 13.79 -1.78 -0.53
N LYS A 219 14.07 -2.65 0.45
CA LYS A 219 15.12 -3.67 0.36
C LYS A 219 14.83 -4.70 -0.76
N LYS A 220 13.57 -5.09 -0.93
CA LYS A 220 13.14 -6.01 -1.99
C LYS A 220 13.24 -5.41 -3.40
N ALA A 221 13.11 -4.10 -3.52
CA ALA A 221 13.19 -3.37 -4.78
C ALA A 221 14.62 -2.86 -5.10
N GLY A 222 15.66 -3.42 -4.47
CA GLY A 222 17.03 -2.97 -4.74
C GLY A 222 17.38 -1.57 -4.22
N GLY A 223 16.63 -1.08 -3.23
CA GLY A 223 16.88 0.20 -2.56
C GLY A 223 16.22 1.42 -3.22
N ILE A 224 15.48 1.23 -4.32
CA ILE A 224 14.86 2.29 -5.10
C ILE A 224 13.53 1.79 -5.69
N LEU A 225 12.53 2.66 -5.78
CA LEU A 225 11.20 2.29 -6.22
C LEU A 225 10.52 3.46 -6.93
N THR A 226 9.73 3.21 -7.98
CA THR A 226 8.96 4.30 -8.60
C THR A 226 7.84 4.77 -7.67
N LEU A 227 7.51 6.06 -7.73
CA LEU A 227 6.43 6.63 -6.93
C LEU A 227 5.08 5.97 -7.27
N VAL A 228 4.89 5.58 -8.53
CA VAL A 228 3.69 4.90 -9.03
C VAL A 228 3.56 3.49 -8.44
N ASP A 229 4.64 2.72 -8.45
CA ASP A 229 4.64 1.37 -7.86
C ASP A 229 4.42 1.45 -6.35
N LEU A 230 5.02 2.44 -5.69
CA LEU A 230 4.79 2.66 -4.27
C LEU A 230 3.33 2.99 -3.98
N TRP A 231 2.73 3.91 -4.73
CA TRP A 231 1.32 4.27 -4.61
C TRP A 231 0.42 3.04 -4.78
N ALA A 232 0.69 2.22 -5.81
CA ALA A 232 -0.07 1.00 -6.07
C ALA A 232 0.08 -0.01 -4.93
N MET A 233 1.29 -0.24 -4.43
CA MET A 233 1.55 -1.15 -3.31
C MET A 233 0.89 -0.68 -2.01
N PHE A 234 0.97 0.62 -1.72
CA PHE A 234 0.39 1.22 -0.52
C PHE A 234 -1.14 1.07 -0.52
N ASN A 235 -1.80 1.45 -1.62
CA ASN A 235 -3.24 1.32 -1.75
C ASN A 235 -3.71 -0.15 -1.79
N ARG A 236 -2.92 -1.05 -2.39
CA ARG A 236 -3.20 -2.49 -2.36
C ARG A 236 -3.12 -3.06 -0.95
N ALA A 237 -2.15 -2.61 -0.14
CA ALA A 237 -2.02 -3.04 1.25
C ALA A 237 -3.20 -2.61 2.13
N ARG A 238 -3.89 -1.52 1.78
CA ARG A 238 -5.11 -1.03 2.48
C ARG A 238 -6.39 -1.78 2.11
N GLY A 239 -6.37 -2.69 1.14
CA GLY A 239 -7.50 -3.59 0.86
C GLY A 239 -8.78 -2.91 0.34
N GLY A 240 -8.67 -1.72 -0.27
CA GLY A 240 -9.80 -1.02 -0.92
C GLY A 240 -10.57 -0.04 -0.03
N VAL A 241 -10.11 0.21 1.20
CA VAL A 241 -10.70 1.19 2.14
C VAL A 241 -9.71 2.34 2.31
N GLU A 242 -10.19 3.59 2.37
CA GLU A 242 -9.37 4.81 2.55
C GLU A 242 -8.19 4.90 1.57
N LEU A 243 -8.52 4.84 0.27
CA LEU A 243 -7.53 4.97 -0.80
C LEU A 243 -6.99 6.40 -0.85
N VAL A 244 -5.68 6.51 -1.08
CA VAL A 244 -5.01 7.81 -1.26
C VAL A 244 -4.98 8.16 -2.73
N SER A 245 -5.36 9.41 -3.05
CA SER A 245 -5.32 9.92 -4.42
C SER A 245 -3.86 10.05 -4.90
N PRO A 246 -3.57 9.85 -6.20
CA PRO A 246 -2.21 10.03 -6.72
C PRO A 246 -1.64 11.44 -6.46
N LEU A 247 -2.49 12.47 -6.50
CA LEU A 247 -2.10 13.86 -6.27
C LEU A 247 -1.66 14.08 -4.82
N ASP A 248 -2.44 13.59 -3.86
CA ASP A 248 -2.10 13.73 -2.44
C ASP A 248 -0.86 12.90 -2.08
N PHE A 249 -0.70 11.75 -2.73
CA PHE A 249 0.48 10.90 -2.59
C PHE A 249 1.76 11.63 -3.02
N GLU A 250 1.72 12.30 -4.18
CA GLU A 250 2.83 13.12 -4.67
C GLU A 250 3.14 14.30 -3.73
N LYS A 251 2.10 15.04 -3.32
CA LYS A 251 2.25 16.16 -2.37
C LYS A 251 2.88 15.70 -1.05
N ALA A 252 2.44 14.57 -0.51
CA ALA A 252 3.00 14.00 0.71
C ALA A 252 4.46 13.57 0.54
N ALA A 253 4.80 12.93 -0.59
CA ALA A 253 6.16 12.52 -0.88
C ALA A 253 7.15 13.71 -0.97
N ARG A 254 6.69 14.87 -1.49
CA ARG A 254 7.50 16.10 -1.52
C ARG A 254 7.82 16.67 -0.14
N LEU A 255 7.03 16.33 0.89
CA LEU A 255 7.28 16.76 2.27
C LEU A 255 8.35 15.93 2.99
N TRP A 256 8.85 14.84 2.42
CA TRP A 256 9.85 14.00 3.10
C TRP A 256 11.15 14.74 3.41
N GLU A 257 11.61 15.61 2.52
CA GLU A 257 12.82 16.42 2.72
C GLU A 257 12.62 17.47 3.81
N SER A 258 11.48 18.17 3.80
CA SER A 258 11.16 19.20 4.80
C SER A 258 10.96 18.61 6.20
N LEU A 259 10.36 17.42 6.28
CA LEU A 259 10.16 16.67 7.52
C LEU A 259 11.39 15.86 7.97
N LYS A 260 12.49 15.87 7.18
CA LYS A 260 13.75 15.15 7.46
C LYS A 260 13.58 13.65 7.71
N LEU A 261 12.66 13.03 6.99
CA LEU A 261 12.39 11.59 7.10
C LEU A 261 13.54 10.77 6.48
N PRO A 262 13.67 9.46 6.81
CA PRO A 262 14.75 8.60 6.30
C PRO A 262 14.62 8.22 4.82
N VAL A 263 13.64 8.76 4.12
CA VAL A 263 13.36 8.53 2.69
C VAL A 263 13.41 9.87 1.94
N ARG A 264 13.74 9.83 0.65
CA ARG A 264 13.76 10.99 -0.23
C ARG A 264 13.08 10.71 -1.56
N LEU A 265 12.51 11.75 -2.13
CA LEU A 265 11.91 11.75 -3.45
C LEU A 265 12.94 12.32 -4.44
N ARG A 266 13.29 11.54 -5.46
CA ARG A 266 14.18 11.95 -6.56
C ARG A 266 13.38 11.96 -7.86
N THR A 267 13.70 12.89 -8.74
CA THR A 267 13.12 12.97 -10.08
C THR A 267 14.24 12.80 -11.10
N PHE A 268 14.11 11.81 -11.98
CA PHE A 268 15.04 11.60 -13.08
C PHE A 268 14.81 12.61 -14.21
N ARG A 269 15.73 12.67 -15.18
CA ARG A 269 15.66 13.58 -16.34
C ARG A 269 14.39 13.35 -17.17
N SER A 270 13.93 12.10 -17.27
CA SER A 270 12.67 11.75 -17.95
C SER A 270 11.41 12.28 -17.26
N GLY A 271 11.54 12.77 -16.02
CA GLY A 271 10.41 13.16 -15.17
C GLY A 271 9.88 12.02 -14.31
N VAL A 272 10.40 10.79 -14.45
CA VAL A 272 10.05 9.68 -13.57
C VAL A 272 10.46 10.00 -12.14
N MET A 273 9.50 9.88 -11.23
CA MET A 273 9.70 10.11 -9.80
C MET A 273 9.95 8.81 -9.09
N VAL A 274 11.02 8.76 -8.30
CA VAL A 274 11.44 7.58 -7.55
C VAL A 274 11.69 7.90 -6.09
N VAL A 275 11.52 6.89 -5.27
CA VAL A 275 11.69 6.93 -3.83
C VAL A 275 12.88 6.06 -3.47
N GLN A 276 13.76 6.60 -2.65
CA GLN A 276 14.96 5.90 -2.17
C GLN A 276 15.27 6.30 -0.74
N GLY A 277 16.12 5.51 -0.09
CA GLY A 277 16.64 5.83 1.24
C GLY A 277 17.48 7.11 1.20
N ARG A 278 17.48 7.87 2.29
CA ARG A 278 18.24 9.12 2.40
C ARG A 278 19.76 8.91 2.22
N ASP A 279 20.26 7.75 2.62
CA ASP A 279 21.70 7.42 2.58
C ASP A 279 22.20 7.07 1.17
N ARG A 280 21.30 6.80 0.23
CA ARG A 280 21.63 6.40 -1.13
C ARG A 280 21.75 7.63 -2.01
N THR A 281 22.97 7.96 -2.44
CA THR A 281 23.26 9.05 -3.38
C THR A 281 23.64 8.55 -4.76
N ASP A 282 23.60 9.44 -5.74
CA ASP A 282 23.94 9.14 -7.13
C ASP A 282 25.38 8.62 -7.23
N GLU A 283 26.31 9.20 -6.44
CA GLU A 283 27.70 8.74 -6.36
C GLU A 283 27.83 7.32 -5.78
N THR A 284 27.00 6.97 -4.80
CA THR A 284 27.00 5.60 -4.24
C THR A 284 26.49 4.59 -5.28
N THR A 285 25.49 4.96 -6.07
CA THR A 285 24.98 4.11 -7.15
C THR A 285 26.00 3.96 -8.27
N VAL A 286 26.65 5.04 -8.71
CA VAL A 286 27.69 5.00 -9.74
C VAL A 286 28.87 4.12 -9.29
N LYS A 287 29.30 4.23 -8.04
CA LYS A 287 30.36 3.35 -7.49
C LYS A 287 29.95 1.88 -7.51
N ALA A 288 28.71 1.56 -7.15
CA ALA A 288 28.21 0.19 -7.17
C ALA A 288 28.11 -0.38 -8.61
N LEU A 289 27.74 0.44 -9.58
CA LEU A 289 27.75 0.07 -11.00
C LEU A 289 29.17 -0.21 -11.49
N LEU A 290 30.13 0.67 -11.17
CA LEU A 290 31.52 0.51 -11.57
C LEU A 290 32.17 -0.72 -10.91
N SER A 291 31.88 -1.00 -9.63
CA SER A 291 32.39 -2.20 -8.97
C SER A 291 31.83 -3.46 -9.63
N TRP A 292 30.53 -3.48 -9.97
CA TRP A 292 29.93 -4.61 -10.67
C TRP A 292 30.56 -4.82 -12.05
N LEU A 293 30.75 -3.76 -12.83
CA LEU A 293 31.46 -3.85 -14.12
C LEU A 293 32.92 -4.31 -13.95
N GLN A 294 33.55 -3.98 -12.82
CA GLN A 294 34.87 -4.51 -12.49
C GLN A 294 34.85 -6.02 -12.23
N ASP A 295 33.89 -6.51 -11.45
CA ASP A 295 33.72 -7.94 -11.16
C ASP A 295 33.53 -8.77 -12.44
N LEU A 296 32.87 -8.19 -13.46
CA LEU A 296 32.68 -8.86 -14.76
C LEU A 296 33.99 -9.13 -15.53
N HIS A 297 35.12 -8.51 -15.16
CA HIS A 297 36.42 -8.86 -15.76
C HIS A 297 37.01 -10.17 -15.21
N GLU A 298 36.46 -10.72 -14.13
CA GLU A 298 36.94 -11.98 -13.55
C GLU A 298 36.29 -13.21 -14.20
N PHE A 299 35.08 -13.03 -14.72
CA PHE A 299 34.27 -14.10 -15.30
C PHE A 299 34.35 -14.07 -16.83
N PRO A 300 34.72 -15.19 -17.49
CA PRO A 300 34.72 -15.24 -18.95
C PRO A 300 33.29 -15.10 -19.49
N PRO A 301 33.10 -14.37 -20.59
CA PRO A 301 31.79 -14.24 -21.22
C PRO A 301 31.27 -15.60 -21.70
N GLU A 302 29.94 -15.77 -21.69
CA GLU A 302 29.29 -16.99 -22.20
C GLU A 302 29.52 -17.21 -23.69
N ARG A 303 29.79 -16.14 -24.42
CA ARG A 303 30.11 -16.13 -25.85
C ARG A 303 31.55 -15.69 -26.05
N ASP A 304 32.23 -16.35 -26.98
CA ASP A 304 33.55 -15.89 -27.41
C ASP A 304 33.44 -14.50 -28.04
N VAL A 305 34.24 -13.57 -27.51
CA VAL A 305 34.31 -12.18 -27.95
C VAL A 305 35.65 -11.90 -28.62
N LEU A 306 35.67 -10.96 -29.56
CA LEU A 306 36.84 -10.63 -30.37
C LEU A 306 37.80 -9.64 -29.71
N TRP A 307 37.45 -9.10 -28.53
CA TRP A 307 38.23 -8.14 -27.78
C TRP A 307 38.75 -8.72 -26.47
N ASP A 308 39.76 -8.07 -25.88
CA ASP A 308 40.30 -8.43 -24.58
C ASP A 308 39.30 -8.09 -23.46
N TRP A 309 38.36 -8.99 -23.18
CA TRP A 309 37.33 -8.83 -22.14
C TRP A 309 37.93 -8.62 -20.73
N ARG A 310 39.14 -9.10 -20.47
CA ARG A 310 39.84 -8.83 -19.20
C ARG A 310 40.28 -7.38 -19.05
N MET A 311 40.51 -6.68 -20.15
CA MET A 311 40.97 -5.28 -20.17
C MET A 311 39.80 -4.31 -20.31
N PHE A 312 38.89 -4.59 -21.24
CA PHE A 312 37.79 -3.67 -21.57
C PHE A 312 36.45 -4.04 -20.91
N GLY A 313 36.33 -5.27 -20.41
CA GLY A 313 35.12 -5.76 -19.76
C GLY A 313 34.06 -6.22 -20.74
N LEU A 314 32.83 -6.26 -20.22
CA LEU A 314 31.63 -6.62 -20.95
C LEU A 314 30.63 -5.47 -20.84
N GLY A 315 29.96 -5.17 -21.95
CA GLY A 315 28.85 -4.22 -21.98
C GLY A 315 27.63 -4.85 -21.35
N VAL A 316 26.94 -4.07 -20.51
CA VAL A 316 25.75 -4.53 -19.78
C VAL A 316 24.48 -3.92 -20.33
N THR A 317 23.40 -4.68 -20.32
CA THR A 317 22.07 -4.18 -20.68
C THR A 317 21.30 -3.70 -19.45
N ALA A 318 20.24 -2.91 -19.68
CA ALA A 318 19.35 -2.50 -18.60
C ALA A 318 18.65 -3.69 -17.90
N GLN A 319 18.38 -4.78 -18.64
CA GLN A 319 17.82 -5.99 -18.08
C GLN A 319 18.81 -6.67 -17.11
N GLU A 320 20.07 -6.82 -17.50
CA GLU A 320 21.10 -7.40 -16.64
C GLU A 320 21.32 -6.57 -15.37
N ALA A 321 21.29 -5.24 -15.49
CA ALA A 321 21.35 -4.35 -14.34
C ALA A 321 20.12 -4.51 -13.43
N ALA A 322 18.91 -4.62 -14.01
CA ALA A 322 17.69 -4.87 -13.25
C ALA A 322 17.76 -6.17 -12.45
N GLU A 323 18.23 -7.26 -13.07
CA GLU A 323 18.42 -8.56 -12.43
C GLU A 323 19.50 -8.52 -11.34
N ARG A 324 20.64 -7.86 -11.61
CA ARG A 324 21.75 -7.76 -10.66
C ARG A 324 21.39 -6.98 -9.39
N PHE A 325 20.74 -5.83 -9.55
CA PHE A 325 20.47 -4.92 -8.44
C PHE A 325 19.05 -5.08 -7.86
N GLY A 326 18.19 -5.89 -8.48
CA GLY A 326 16.79 -6.05 -8.07
C GLY A 326 15.94 -4.82 -8.38
N TRP A 327 16.32 -4.03 -9.39
CA TRP A 327 15.59 -2.86 -9.83
C TRP A 327 14.48 -3.24 -10.80
N SER A 328 13.47 -2.37 -10.94
CA SER A 328 12.58 -2.45 -12.10
C SER A 328 13.34 -2.01 -13.35
N LEU A 329 12.95 -2.54 -14.51
CA LEU A 329 13.62 -2.24 -15.78
C LEU A 329 13.74 -0.75 -16.06
N GLY A 330 12.66 0.02 -15.87
CA GLY A 330 12.68 1.46 -16.09
C GLY A 330 13.60 2.20 -15.11
N VAL A 331 13.73 1.73 -13.86
CA VAL A 331 14.70 2.33 -12.93
C VAL A 331 16.13 1.98 -13.33
N ALA A 332 16.38 0.76 -13.80
CA ALA A 332 17.70 0.36 -14.27
C ALA A 332 18.16 1.16 -15.48
N GLU A 333 17.27 1.43 -16.44
CA GLU A 333 17.55 2.31 -17.58
C GLU A 333 17.95 3.72 -17.11
N GLU A 334 17.17 4.32 -16.21
CA GLU A 334 17.44 5.67 -15.69
C GLU A 334 18.73 5.76 -14.86
N GLU A 335 19.06 4.75 -14.05
CA GLU A 335 20.30 4.73 -13.28
C GLU A 335 21.54 4.54 -14.17
N LEU A 336 21.44 3.74 -15.24
CA LEU A 336 22.51 3.60 -16.23
C LEU A 336 22.72 4.89 -17.03
N LEU A 337 21.63 5.54 -17.47
CA LEU A 337 21.67 6.84 -18.12
C LEU A 337 22.25 7.90 -17.18
N MET A 338 21.88 7.90 -15.90
CA MET A 338 22.48 8.80 -14.91
C MET A 338 23.98 8.57 -14.79
N ALA A 339 24.45 7.32 -14.75
CA ALA A 339 25.88 7.02 -14.68
C ALA A 339 26.64 7.43 -15.96
N GLU A 340 25.98 7.38 -17.12
CA GLU A 340 26.49 7.95 -18.37
C GLU A 340 26.62 9.48 -18.28
N GLU A 341 25.61 10.17 -17.75
CA GLU A 341 25.63 11.63 -17.57
C GLU A 341 26.75 12.10 -16.64
N HIS A 342 27.10 11.28 -15.64
CA HIS A 342 28.27 11.51 -14.77
C HIS A 342 29.61 11.17 -15.44
N GLY A 343 29.59 10.70 -16.70
CA GLY A 343 30.76 10.30 -17.46
C GLY A 343 31.41 9.00 -17.01
N ALA A 344 30.77 8.24 -16.12
CA ALA A 344 31.29 6.97 -15.61
C ALA A 344 31.06 5.82 -16.60
N LEU A 345 29.93 5.86 -17.33
CA LEU A 345 29.58 4.89 -18.37
C LEU A 345 29.53 5.55 -19.74
N CYS A 346 29.68 4.75 -20.80
CA CYS A 346 29.41 5.14 -22.17
C CYS A 346 28.42 4.17 -22.81
N ARG A 347 27.61 4.68 -23.74
CA ARG A 347 26.59 3.90 -24.44
C ARG A 347 27.12 3.36 -25.77
N GLU A 348 26.75 2.13 -26.09
CA GLU A 348 26.91 1.53 -27.41
C GLU A 348 25.52 1.16 -27.93
N GLU A 349 25.14 1.72 -29.07
CA GLU A 349 23.91 1.37 -29.77
C GLU A 349 24.25 0.45 -30.94
N GLY A 350 23.84 -0.82 -30.83
CA GLY A 350 24.09 -1.84 -31.84
C GLY A 350 22.82 -2.58 -32.25
N LEU A 351 22.99 -3.54 -33.17
CA LEU A 351 21.89 -4.42 -33.62
C LEU A 351 21.34 -5.30 -32.49
N GLU A 352 22.16 -5.59 -31.48
CA GLU A 352 21.78 -6.36 -30.30
C GLU A 352 21.06 -5.51 -29.23
N GLY A 353 20.95 -4.20 -29.45
CA GLY A 353 20.33 -3.24 -28.53
C GLY A 353 21.33 -2.27 -27.90
N LEU A 354 20.87 -1.57 -26.87
CA LEU A 354 21.65 -0.59 -26.11
C LEU A 354 22.45 -1.28 -25.01
N LYS A 355 23.77 -1.12 -25.04
CA LYS A 355 24.69 -1.60 -24.00
C LYS A 355 25.41 -0.44 -23.35
N PHE A 356 25.69 -0.58 -22.06
CA PHE A 356 26.47 0.37 -21.30
C PHE A 356 27.82 -0.24 -20.93
N TRP A 357 28.88 0.53 -21.12
CA TRP A 357 30.25 0.13 -20.86
C TRP A 357 30.87 1.06 -19.86
N LYS A 358 31.91 0.59 -19.17
CA LYS A 358 32.76 1.49 -18.39
C LYS A 358 33.42 2.50 -19.34
N ASN A 359 33.32 3.78 -19.01
CA ASN A 359 33.86 4.82 -19.86
C ASN A 359 35.39 4.87 -19.75
N TYR A 360 36.06 4.43 -20.81
CA TYR A 360 37.51 4.59 -20.98
C TYR A 360 37.86 5.82 -21.84
N ILE A 361 36.87 6.45 -22.47
CA ILE A 361 37.05 7.56 -23.40
C ILE A 361 37.43 8.80 -22.59
N GLY A 362 38.65 9.32 -22.82
CA GLY A 362 39.20 10.46 -22.07
C GLY A 362 39.86 10.11 -20.73
N SER A 363 39.84 8.84 -20.31
CA SER A 363 40.57 8.37 -19.12
C SER A 363 42.07 8.18 -19.35
N ALA A 364 42.53 8.39 -20.59
CA ALA A 364 43.94 8.52 -20.92
C ALA A 364 44.51 9.78 -20.26
N SER A 365 44.96 9.64 -19.01
CA SER A 365 46.36 9.95 -18.82
C SER A 365 47.08 9.07 -19.83
N ILE A 366 47.45 9.68 -20.97
CA ILE A 366 48.47 9.14 -21.84
C ILE A 366 49.59 8.79 -20.85
N GLU A 367 49.76 7.51 -20.54
CA GLU A 367 51.07 7.03 -20.14
C GLU A 367 51.94 7.61 -21.22
N LYS A 368 52.69 8.68 -20.91
CA LYS A 368 53.72 9.19 -21.81
C LYS A 368 54.44 7.92 -22.19
N GLU A 369 54.31 7.50 -23.45
CA GLU A 369 55.14 6.44 -24.01
C GLU A 369 56.52 6.77 -23.47
N ALA A 370 57.04 5.89 -22.61
CA ALA A 370 58.33 6.12 -21.98
C ALA A 370 59.27 6.45 -23.14
N GLU A 371 59.76 7.70 -23.19
CA GLU A 371 60.58 8.17 -24.30
C GLU A 371 61.62 7.09 -24.57
N ASP A 372 61.66 6.60 -25.82
CA ASP A 372 62.57 5.53 -26.20
C ASP A 372 63.95 5.85 -25.61
N PRO A 373 64.59 4.91 -24.88
CA PRO A 373 65.85 5.20 -24.17
C PRO A 373 66.96 5.66 -25.13
N ILE A 374 66.79 5.40 -26.42
CA ILE A 374 67.61 5.90 -27.53
C ILE A 374 67.40 7.40 -27.73
N ILE A 375 66.16 7.90 -27.75
CA ILE A 375 65.83 9.32 -27.90
C ILE A 375 66.31 10.12 -26.69
N THR A 376 66.15 9.59 -25.48
CA THR A 376 66.68 10.23 -24.26
C THR A 376 68.21 10.29 -24.28
N ARG A 377 68.89 9.25 -24.79
CA ARG A 377 70.36 9.25 -24.95
C ARG A 377 70.84 10.21 -26.04
N LEU A 378 70.11 10.35 -27.14
CA LEU A 378 70.47 11.26 -28.24
C LEU A 378 70.33 12.74 -27.83
N ARG A 379 69.29 13.09 -27.05
CA ARG A 379 69.18 14.43 -26.44
C ARG A 379 70.28 14.71 -25.42
N ASN A 380 70.58 13.75 -24.55
CA ASN A 380 71.66 13.91 -23.56
C ASN A 380 73.05 14.03 -24.21
N ALA A 381 73.22 13.48 -25.42
CA ALA A 381 74.41 13.62 -26.23
C ALA A 381 74.41 14.88 -27.14
N ALA A 382 73.36 15.71 -27.09
CA ALA A 382 73.17 16.90 -27.94
C ALA A 382 73.28 16.61 -29.46
N LEU A 383 72.88 15.42 -29.88
CA LEU A 383 72.89 15.00 -31.29
C LEU A 383 71.56 15.28 -32.00
N ILE A 384 70.50 15.59 -31.23
CA ILE A 384 69.19 16.04 -31.69
C ILE A 384 68.63 17.04 -30.67
#